data_AF-A0A0B2UKN1-F1
#
_entry.id   AF-A0A0B2UKN1-F1
#
_cell.length_a   1.000
_cell.length_b   1.000
_cell.length_c   1.000
_cell.angle_alpha   90.00
_cell.angle_beta   90.00
_cell.angle_gamma   90.00
#
_symmetry.space_group_name_H-M   'P 1'
#
loop_
_entity.id
_entity.type
_entity.pdbx_description
1 polymer ?
#
loop_
_entity_poly.entity_id
_entity_poly.type
_entity_poly.pdbx_seq_one_letter_code
_entity_poly.pdbx_strand_id
1 'polypeptide(L)'
;MAHVCLEKVLWCLQATELGRIASHFYCTYETMQTYNQLLKATATEIDLFRIFSMSAEFKHIMVREEEKLELQKLAEHVPVPIKESLEESSAKVNVLLQAYISQLKLEGFALQSDMVFISQSAGRLFRALFEIVLWRGWAHLAQVCDFL
;
A
#
# COMPACT_ATOMS: atom_id res chain seq x y z
N MET A 1 14.43 -8.79 2.77
CA MET A 1 14.98 -9.36 4.01
C MET A 1 13.80 -9.73 4.90
N ALA A 2 13.57 -11.01 5.17
CA ALA A 2 12.40 -11.47 5.93
C ALA A 2 12.52 -11.10 7.41
N HIS A 3 11.39 -10.78 8.07
CA HIS A 3 11.33 -10.66 9.53
C HIS A 3 11.71 -12.01 10.17
N VAL A 4 12.86 -12.06 10.83
CA VAL A 4 13.33 -13.24 11.56
C VAL A 4 13.37 -12.92 13.05
N CYS A 5 12.77 -13.76 13.89
CA CYS A 5 12.94 -13.71 15.34
C CYS A 5 14.31 -14.28 15.70
N LEU A 6 15.13 -13.46 16.38
CA LEU A 6 16.45 -13.85 16.90
C LEU A 6 16.32 -14.14 18.40
N GLU A 7 16.23 -15.42 18.76
CA GLU A 7 16.37 -15.85 20.16
C GLU A 7 17.86 -15.99 20.49
N LYS A 8 18.38 -15.13 21.38
CA LYS A 8 19.82 -14.97 21.65
C LYS A 8 20.55 -16.18 22.27
N VAL A 9 19.93 -17.35 22.40
CA VAL A 9 20.50 -18.50 23.13
C VAL A 9 20.71 -19.73 22.24
N LEU A 10 20.09 -19.79 21.06
CA LEU A 10 20.27 -20.89 20.11
C LEU A 10 20.37 -20.26 18.72
N TRP A 11 21.36 -20.61 17.91
CA TRP A 11 21.54 -20.10 16.53
C TRP A 11 20.44 -20.59 15.57
N CYS A 12 19.19 -20.69 16.01
CA CYS A 12 18.04 -21.03 15.19
C CYS A 12 17.35 -19.76 14.70
N LEU A 13 17.23 -19.63 13.37
CA LEU A 13 16.40 -18.63 12.73
C LEU A 13 15.03 -19.25 12.49
N GLN A 14 13.99 -18.68 13.10
CA GLN A 14 12.61 -19.10 12.86
C GLN A 14 11.93 -18.13 11.89
N ALA A 15 11.38 -18.67 10.80
CA ALA A 15 10.58 -17.90 9.87
C ALA A 15 9.29 -17.46 10.56
N THR A 16 8.97 -16.16 10.44
CA THR A 16 7.67 -15.63 10.87
C THR A 16 6.68 -15.70 9.71
N GLU A 17 5.37 -15.74 10.00
CA GLU A 17 4.35 -15.68 8.96
C GLU A 17 4.46 -14.40 8.12
N LEU A 18 4.78 -13.26 8.75
CA LEU A 18 5.09 -12.01 8.02
C LEU A 18 6.28 -12.18 7.10
N GLY A 19 7.34 -12.86 7.54
CA GLY A 19 8.51 -13.16 6.70
C GLY A 19 8.17 -14.08 5.53
N ARG A 20 7.28 -15.07 5.73
CA ARG A 20 6.78 -15.96 4.68
C ARG A 20 5.97 -15.20 3.64
N ILE A 21 5.02 -14.36 4.07
CA ILE A 21 4.21 -13.49 3.20
C ILE A 21 5.12 -12.53 2.42
N ALA A 22 6.08 -11.88 3.10
CA ALA A 22 7.04 -10.97 2.47
C ALA A 22 7.79 -11.65 1.30
N SER A 23 8.29 -12.86 1.55
CA SER A 23 9.02 -13.63 0.54
C SER A 23 8.13 -14.09 -0.61
N HIS A 24 6.90 -14.50 -0.33
CA HIS A 24 5.98 -15.04 -1.34
C HIS A 24 5.52 -13.95 -2.32
N PHE A 25 5.26 -12.74 -1.81
CA PHE A 25 4.77 -11.62 -2.61
C PHE A 25 5.84 -10.58 -2.95
N TYR A 26 7.12 -10.91 -2.76
CA TYR A 26 8.25 -10.01 -3.07
C TYR A 26 8.10 -8.60 -2.48
N CYS A 27 7.70 -8.54 -1.21
CA CYS A 27 7.55 -7.28 -0.48
C CYS A 27 8.79 -6.97 0.33
N THR A 28 9.09 -5.69 0.47
CA THR A 28 10.19 -5.22 1.32
C THR A 28 9.88 -5.44 2.80
N TYR A 29 10.94 -5.50 3.62
CA TYR A 29 10.83 -5.64 5.07
C TYR A 29 10.04 -4.47 5.66
N GLU A 30 10.36 -3.27 5.20
CA GLU A 30 9.80 -2.01 5.66
C GLU A 30 8.30 -1.94 5.41
N THR A 31 7.84 -2.42 4.24
CA THR A 31 6.40 -2.52 3.94
C THR A 31 5.70 -3.49 4.87
N MET A 32 6.29 -4.66 5.13
CA MET A 32 5.72 -5.64 6.06
C MET A 32 5.66 -5.09 7.49
N GLN A 33 6.68 -4.35 7.90
CA GLN A 33 6.69 -3.66 9.19
C GLN A 33 5.57 -2.62 9.27
N THR A 34 5.42 -1.78 8.23
CA THR A 34 4.33 -0.78 8.13
C THR A 34 2.97 -1.44 8.22
N TYR A 35 2.73 -2.51 7.46
CA TYR A 35 1.47 -3.25 7.49
C TYR A 35 1.21 -3.86 8.86
N ASN A 36 2.23 -4.49 9.46
CA ASN A 36 2.11 -5.11 10.77
C ASN A 36 1.73 -4.09 11.86
N GLN A 37 2.26 -2.86 11.79
CA GLN A 37 2.01 -1.78 12.75
C GLN A 37 0.67 -1.06 12.53
N LEU A 38 0.28 -0.80 11.28
CA LEU A 38 -0.85 0.06 10.96
C LEU A 38 -2.17 -0.70 10.79
N LEU A 39 -2.13 -1.94 10.31
CA LEU A 39 -3.33 -2.74 10.13
C LEU A 39 -3.96 -3.08 11.49
N LYS A 40 -5.27 -2.85 11.59
CA LYS A 40 -6.11 -3.16 12.76
C LYS A 40 -7.36 -3.89 12.32
N ALA A 41 -7.96 -4.69 13.21
CA ALA A 41 -9.21 -5.40 12.92
C ALA A 41 -10.37 -4.47 12.54
N THR A 42 -10.33 -3.22 13.00
CA THR A 42 -11.33 -2.16 12.75
C THR A 42 -10.95 -1.23 11.59
N ALA A 43 -9.92 -1.57 10.80
CA ALA A 43 -9.54 -0.75 9.66
C ALA A 43 -10.69 -0.67 8.66
N THR A 44 -10.86 0.52 8.09
CA THR A 44 -11.82 0.80 7.04
C THR A 44 -11.17 0.70 5.66
N GLU A 45 -11.98 0.71 4.60
CA GLU A 45 -11.48 0.82 3.22
C GLU A 45 -10.55 2.03 3.03
N ILE A 46 -10.90 3.18 3.61
CA ILE A 46 -10.05 4.38 3.60
C ILE A 46 -8.68 4.08 4.22
N ASP A 47 -8.67 3.35 5.33
CA ASP A 47 -7.41 3.00 6.01
C ASP A 47 -6.58 2.00 5.18
N LEU A 48 -7.21 1.10 4.43
CA LEU A 48 -6.51 0.16 3.55
C LEU A 48 -5.77 0.88 2.42
N PHE A 49 -6.43 1.79 1.71
CA PHE A 49 -5.80 2.59 0.66
C PHE A 49 -4.64 3.44 1.20
N ARG A 50 -4.84 4.05 2.37
CA ARG A 50 -3.79 4.80 3.07
C ARG A 50 -2.61 3.90 3.46
N ILE A 51 -2.86 2.76 4.09
CA ILE A 51 -1.80 1.82 4.52
C ILE A 51 -1.02 1.30 3.31
N PHE A 52 -1.71 0.90 2.24
CA PHE A 52 -1.08 0.52 0.98
C PHE A 52 -0.16 1.63 0.46
N SER A 53 -0.62 2.88 0.51
CA SER A 53 0.12 4.03 -0.03
C SER A 53 1.37 4.38 0.79
N MET A 54 1.48 3.85 2.02
CA MET A 54 2.66 3.97 2.88
C MET A 54 3.70 2.84 2.66
N SER A 55 3.49 2.00 1.65
CA SER A 55 4.44 0.94 1.26
C SER A 55 5.80 1.53 0.88
N ALA A 56 6.88 0.92 1.36
CA ALA A 56 8.25 1.37 1.11
C ALA A 56 8.67 1.19 -0.36
N GLU A 57 7.96 0.39 -1.15
CA GLU A 57 8.09 0.32 -2.60
C GLU A 57 7.87 1.69 -3.26
N PHE A 58 7.10 2.58 -2.62
CA PHE A 58 6.76 3.91 -3.11
C PHE A 58 7.57 5.04 -2.46
N LYS A 59 8.59 4.71 -1.66
CA LYS A 59 9.36 5.71 -0.87
C LYS A 59 10.06 6.80 -1.69
N HIS A 60 10.24 6.58 -2.99
CA HIS A 60 10.88 7.51 -3.92
C HIS A 60 9.88 8.32 -4.76
N ILE A 61 8.57 8.04 -4.63
CA ILE A 61 7.53 8.86 -5.23
C ILE A 61 7.42 10.13 -4.40
N MET A 62 7.47 11.28 -5.06
CA MET A 62 7.32 12.59 -4.46
C MET A 62 6.29 13.40 -5.22
N VAL A 63 5.63 14.32 -4.51
CA VAL A 63 4.75 15.33 -5.10
C VAL A 63 5.62 16.45 -5.65
N ARG A 64 5.48 16.72 -6.94
CA ARG A 64 6.17 17.83 -7.62
C ARG A 64 5.22 19.03 -7.75
N GLU A 65 5.74 20.25 -7.82
CA GLU A 65 4.90 21.46 -7.86
C GLU A 65 4.03 21.52 -9.13
N GLU A 66 4.58 21.12 -10.27
CA GLU A 66 3.92 21.19 -11.57
C GLU A 66 2.71 20.26 -11.71
N GLU A 67 2.60 19.22 -10.89
CA GLU A 67 1.54 18.22 -10.93
C GLU A 67 0.47 18.43 -9.82
N LYS A 68 0.68 19.34 -8.87
CA LYS A 68 -0.24 19.55 -7.72
C LYS A 68 -1.67 19.86 -8.15
N LEU A 69 -1.83 20.71 -9.18
CA LEU A 69 -3.16 21.11 -9.66
C LEU A 69 -3.92 19.94 -10.28
N GLU A 70 -3.23 19.11 -11.06
CA GLU A 70 -3.82 17.90 -11.65
C GLU A 70 -4.15 16.88 -10.56
N LEU A 71 -3.24 16.67 -9.60
CA LEU A 71 -3.44 15.78 -8.47
C LEU A 71 -4.64 16.18 -7.61
N GLN A 72 -4.83 17.48 -7.36
CA GLN A 72 -5.99 17.99 -6.63
C GLN A 72 -7.29 17.71 -7.37
N LYS A 73 -7.34 17.94 -8.70
CA LYS A 73 -8.52 17.61 -9.50
C LYS A 73 -8.84 16.11 -9.46
N LEU A 74 -7.82 15.25 -9.55
CA LEU A 74 -8.01 13.80 -9.44
C LEU A 74 -8.56 13.41 -8.07
N ALA A 75 -8.03 13.99 -6.98
CA ALA A 75 -8.47 13.72 -5.62
C ALA A 75 -9.95 14.05 -5.36
N GLU A 76 -10.54 14.98 -6.13
CA GLU A 76 -11.98 15.29 -6.05
C GLU A 76 -12.88 14.26 -6.75
N HIS A 77 -12.30 13.41 -7.62
CA HIS A 77 -13.05 12.44 -8.44
C HIS A 77 -12.83 10.99 -8.04
N VAL A 78 -11.90 10.71 -7.12
CA VAL A 78 -11.66 9.34 -6.64
C VAL A 78 -12.77 8.90 -5.66
N PRO A 79 -13.17 7.61 -5.68
CA PRO A 79 -14.33 7.12 -4.92
C PRO A 79 -14.10 7.06 -3.40
N VAL A 80 -12.86 6.82 -2.95
CA VAL A 80 -12.50 6.68 -1.53
C VAL A 80 -11.82 7.96 -1.05
N PRO A 81 -12.35 8.62 0.00
CA PRO A 81 -11.79 9.86 0.52
C PRO A 81 -10.32 9.76 0.92
N ILE A 82 -9.53 10.76 0.53
CA ILE A 82 -8.13 10.93 0.92
C ILE A 82 -8.09 11.70 2.25
N LYS A 83 -7.45 11.12 3.28
CA LYS A 83 -7.31 11.76 4.61
C LYS A 83 -5.99 12.50 4.78
N GLU A 84 -5.00 12.14 3.97
CA GLU A 84 -3.65 12.68 3.93
C GLU A 84 -3.65 14.07 3.29
N SER A 85 -2.66 14.90 3.65
CA SER A 85 -2.42 16.14 2.90
C SER A 85 -1.97 15.81 1.48
N LEU A 86 -2.49 16.52 0.47
CA LEU A 86 -2.07 16.34 -0.94
C LEU A 86 -0.59 16.67 -1.19
N GLU A 87 0.11 17.23 -0.20
CA GLU A 87 1.57 17.44 -0.24
C GLU A 87 2.35 16.17 0.17
N GLU A 88 1.69 15.19 0.80
CA GLU A 88 2.31 13.92 1.19
C GLU A 88 2.42 12.97 -0.01
N SER A 89 3.56 12.28 -0.14
CA SER A 89 3.76 11.24 -1.15
C SER A 89 2.72 10.13 -1.09
N SER A 90 2.26 9.77 0.12
CA SER A 90 1.19 8.78 0.34
C SER A 90 -0.13 9.22 -0.30
N ALA A 91 -0.48 10.51 -0.23
CA ALA A 91 -1.68 11.04 -0.87
C ALA A 91 -1.60 10.87 -2.40
N LYS A 92 -0.45 11.19 -2.99
CA LYS A 92 -0.22 10.99 -4.43
C LYS A 92 -0.38 9.52 -4.84
N VAL A 93 0.23 8.59 -4.10
CA VAL A 93 0.10 7.16 -4.39
C VAL A 93 -1.36 6.71 -4.29
N ASN A 94 -2.06 7.16 -3.24
CA ASN A 94 -3.46 6.81 -2.99
C ASN A 94 -4.36 7.30 -4.15
N VAL A 95 -4.24 8.57 -4.52
CA VAL A 95 -5.00 9.18 -5.63
C VAL A 95 -4.70 8.46 -6.94
N LEU A 96 -3.43 8.19 -7.26
CA LEU A 96 -3.05 7.55 -8.52
C LEU A 96 -3.51 6.09 -8.61
N LEU A 97 -3.47 5.35 -7.51
CA LEU A 97 -4.03 4.00 -7.45
C LEU A 97 -5.54 4.01 -7.74
N GLN A 98 -6.27 4.90 -7.08
CA GLN A 98 -7.72 5.02 -7.27
C GLN A 98 -8.07 5.52 -8.67
N ALA A 99 -7.29 6.45 -9.23
CA ALA A 99 -7.42 6.92 -10.60
C ALA A 99 -7.21 5.80 -11.61
N TYR A 100 -6.24 4.92 -11.38
CA TYR A 100 -6.01 3.71 -12.18
C TYR A 100 -7.21 2.77 -12.15
N ILE A 101 -7.72 2.45 -10.95
CA ILE A 101 -8.90 1.57 -10.79
C ILE A 101 -10.12 2.19 -11.48
N SER A 102 -10.31 3.50 -11.33
CA SER A 102 -11.44 4.26 -11.89
C SER A 102 -11.27 4.60 -13.37
N GLN A 103 -10.14 4.21 -14.00
CA GLN A 103 -9.82 4.51 -15.40
C GLN A 103 -9.89 6.01 -15.74
N LEU A 104 -9.50 6.87 -14.79
CA LEU A 104 -9.43 8.31 -15.01
C LEU A 104 -8.32 8.65 -15.99
N LYS A 105 -8.51 9.73 -16.76
CA LYS A 105 -7.51 10.23 -17.69
C LYS A 105 -6.56 11.18 -16.97
N LEU A 106 -5.27 11.01 -17.23
CA LEU A 106 -4.21 11.90 -16.75
C LEU A 106 -3.58 12.60 -17.95
N GLU A 107 -3.28 13.88 -17.80
CA GLU A 107 -2.64 14.74 -18.80
C GLU A 107 -1.12 14.73 -18.60
N GLY A 108 -0.64 14.75 -17.36
CA GLY A 108 0.78 14.77 -17.02
C GLY A 108 1.51 13.45 -17.26
N PHE A 109 2.53 13.45 -18.12
CA PHE A 109 3.37 12.27 -18.39
C PHE A 109 4.04 11.71 -17.13
N ALA A 110 4.50 12.59 -16.23
CA ALA A 110 5.14 12.19 -14.98
C ALA A 110 4.18 11.43 -14.06
N LEU A 111 2.93 11.91 -13.91
CA LEU A 111 1.90 11.22 -13.14
C LEU A 111 1.48 9.89 -13.78
N GLN A 112 1.39 9.82 -15.12
CA GLN A 112 1.11 8.57 -15.83
C GLN A 112 2.21 7.53 -15.57
N SER A 113 3.48 7.93 -15.62
CA SER A 113 4.60 7.05 -15.30
C SER A 113 4.54 6.54 -13.86
N ASP A 114 4.27 7.43 -12.90
CA ASP A 114 4.13 7.07 -11.49
C ASP A 114 2.93 6.11 -11.27
N MET A 115 1.80 6.37 -11.94
CA MET A 115 0.61 5.52 -11.90
C MET A 115 0.87 4.11 -12.44
N VAL A 116 1.63 3.97 -13.53
CA VAL A 116 2.01 2.65 -14.07
C VAL A 116 2.90 1.90 -13.09
N PHE A 117 3.86 2.57 -12.46
CA PHE A 117 4.72 1.94 -11.46
C PHE A 117 3.90 1.48 -10.22
N ILE A 118 2.94 2.29 -9.78
CA ILE A 118 2.03 1.95 -8.68
C ILE A 118 1.16 0.75 -9.06
N SER A 119 0.53 0.75 -10.24
CA SER A 119 -0.40 -0.32 -10.65
C SER A 119 0.29 -1.67 -10.87
N GLN A 120 1.51 -1.68 -11.43
CA GLN A 120 2.34 -2.89 -11.53
C GLN A 120 2.69 -3.46 -10.15
N SER A 121 2.84 -2.59 -9.16
CA SER A 121 3.10 -2.97 -7.77
C SER A 121 1.84 -3.40 -7.01
N ALA A 122 0.68 -2.89 -7.39
CA ALA A 122 -0.54 -3.01 -6.59
C ALA A 122 -0.95 -4.45 -6.33
N GLY A 123 -0.97 -5.29 -7.37
CA GLY A 123 -1.43 -6.68 -7.26
C GLY A 123 -0.70 -7.48 -6.17
N ARG A 124 0.64 -7.46 -6.15
CA ARG A 124 1.40 -8.21 -5.12
C ARG A 124 1.26 -7.62 -3.72
N LEU A 125 1.17 -6.29 -3.60
CA LEU A 125 1.07 -5.62 -2.29
C LEU A 125 -0.30 -5.81 -1.66
N PHE A 126 -1.37 -5.73 -2.44
CA PHE A 126 -2.72 -6.04 -1.95
C PHE A 126 -2.87 -7.51 -1.58
N ARG A 127 -2.28 -8.42 -2.36
CA ARG A 127 -2.26 -9.86 -2.00
C ARG A 127 -1.50 -10.11 -0.69
N ALA A 128 -0.40 -9.41 -0.46
CA ALA A 128 0.31 -9.49 0.82
C ALA A 128 -0.50 -8.91 1.98
N LEU A 129 -1.17 -7.76 1.78
CA LEU A 129 -2.10 -7.19 2.76
C LEU A 129 -3.22 -8.18 3.11
N PHE A 130 -3.87 -8.73 2.10
CA PHE A 130 -4.94 -9.72 2.24
C PHE A 130 -4.48 -10.94 3.05
N GLU A 131 -3.31 -11.50 2.75
CA GLU A 131 -2.77 -12.66 3.48
C GLU A 131 -2.45 -12.34 4.95
N ILE A 132 -1.98 -11.13 5.26
CA ILE A 132 -1.79 -10.70 6.67
C ILE A 132 -3.13 -10.65 7.38
N VAL A 133 -4.15 -10.07 6.74
CA VAL A 133 -5.51 -9.92 7.29
C VAL A 133 -6.17 -11.29 7.50
N LEU A 134 -6.01 -12.21 6.53
CA LEU A 134 -6.51 -13.58 6.60
C LEU A 134 -5.83 -14.37 7.72
N TRP A 135 -4.51 -14.30 7.83
CA TRP A 135 -3.74 -14.93 8.90
C TRP A 135 -4.14 -14.43 10.28
N ARG A 136 -4.45 -13.13 10.42
CA ARG A 136 -4.93 -12.52 11.67
C ARG A 136 -6.40 -12.83 11.97
N GLY A 137 -7.13 -13.47 11.07
CA GLY A 137 -8.54 -13.87 11.26
C GLY A 137 -9.54 -12.72 11.21
N TRP A 138 -9.21 -11.62 10.53
CA TRP A 138 -10.08 -10.43 10.47
C TRP A 138 -11.05 -10.53 9.29
N ALA A 139 -12.05 -11.39 9.42
CA ALA A 139 -12.97 -11.76 8.32
C ALA A 139 -13.62 -10.57 7.60
N HIS A 140 -14.11 -9.56 8.33
CA HIS A 140 -14.70 -8.37 7.74
C HIS A 140 -13.68 -7.62 6.86
N LEU A 141 -12.47 -7.42 7.36
CA LEU A 141 -11.43 -6.73 6.62
C LEU A 141 -10.93 -7.56 5.42
N ALA A 142 -10.90 -8.89 5.55
CA ALA A 142 -10.55 -9.79 4.46
C ALA A 142 -11.54 -9.67 3.29
N GLN A 143 -12.84 -9.53 3.58
CA GLN A 143 -13.85 -9.27 2.56
C GLN A 143 -13.58 -7.96 1.82
N VAL A 144 -13.28 -6.88 2.54
CA VAL A 144 -12.96 -5.58 1.90
C VAL A 144 -11.71 -5.68 1.02
N CYS A 145 -10.68 -6.40 1.46
CA CYS A 145 -9.45 -6.59 0.68
C CYS A 145 -9.64 -7.47 -0.57
N ASP A 146 -10.60 -8.40 -0.59
CA ASP A 146 -10.83 -9.31 -1.73
C ASP A 146 -11.47 -8.61 -2.94
N PHE A 147 -12.16 -7.49 -2.71
CA PHE A 147 -12.77 -6.68 -3.77
C PHE A 147 -11.83 -5.63 -4.39
N LEU A 148 -10.62 -5.43 -3.83
CA LEU A 148 -9.63 -4.44 -4.25
C LEU A 148 -8.47 -5.08 -5.04
#